data_AF-W4UWQ7-F1
#
_entry.id   AF-W4UWQ7-F1
#
_cell.length_a   1.000
_cell.length_b   1.000
_cell.length_c   1.000
_cell.angle_alpha   90.00
_cell.angle_beta   90.00
_cell.angle_gamma   90.00
#
_symmetry.space_group_name_H-M   'P 1'
#
loop_
_entity.id
_entity.type
_entity.pdbx_description
1 polymer ?
#
loop_
_entity_poly.entity_id
_entity_poly.type
_entity_poly.pdbx_seq_one_letter_code
_entity_poly.pdbx_strand_id
1 'polypeptide(L)'
;MADSLFTTGYTPEDWEGLVRFARESDLKDRDRILEIAHQDIHPDNKEQLLKRLGETYLYISQHWFPALRHSDYEIEYVLPNFTPAQARIMAKQDPSQLSLFEMYNAAQLCEKGSAEYNEIMEAAVRVFPDSPEANLNAAAMELERGNLEAAKKYLKKADMSSPAAQSNMKRITLLEEEQK
;
A
#
# COMPACT_ATOMS: atom_id res chain seq x y z
N MET A 1 -15.07 19.45 3.25
CA MET A 1 -16.19 18.50 3.41
C MET A 1 -15.57 17.15 3.70
N ALA A 2 -15.89 16.56 4.84
CA ALA A 2 -15.39 15.24 5.24
C ALA A 2 -16.33 14.19 4.64
N ASP A 3 -16.11 13.87 3.36
CA ASP A 3 -16.84 12.78 2.72
C ASP A 3 -16.25 11.45 3.18
N SER A 4 -17.10 10.69 3.87
CA SER A 4 -17.03 9.24 4.13
C SER A 4 -15.67 8.68 4.55
N LEU A 5 -15.34 8.78 5.85
CA LEU A 5 -14.22 8.05 6.46
C LEU A 5 -14.40 6.53 6.50
N PHE A 6 -15.60 6.03 6.20
CA PHE A 6 -15.94 4.62 6.24
C PHE A 6 -16.84 4.26 5.06
N THR A 7 -16.43 3.31 4.24
CA THR A 7 -17.29 2.66 3.25
C THR A 7 -17.72 1.32 3.83
N THR A 8 -19.03 1.10 3.99
CA THR A 8 -19.54 -0.19 4.48
C THR A 8 -20.07 -1.01 3.31
N GLY A 9 -19.46 -2.18 3.08
CA GLY A 9 -19.97 -3.21 2.18
C GLY A 9 -20.78 -4.27 2.94
N TYR A 10 -21.65 -4.98 2.23
CA TYR A 10 -22.37 -6.15 2.72
C TYR A 10 -22.04 -7.34 1.82
N THR A 11 -21.52 -8.43 2.40
CA THR A 11 -21.28 -9.68 1.66
C THR A 11 -22.60 -10.45 1.55
N PRO A 12 -23.04 -10.84 0.33
CA PRO A 12 -24.22 -11.69 0.16
C PRO A 12 -24.07 -13.03 0.90
N GLU A 13 -25.19 -13.63 1.29
CA GLU A 13 -25.24 -14.97 1.93
C GLU A 13 -24.44 -16.03 1.15
N ASP A 14 -23.70 -16.92 1.85
CA ASP A 14 -22.86 -17.97 1.25
C ASP A 14 -23.68 -19.13 0.67
N TRP A 15 -24.26 -18.90 -0.50
CA TRP A 15 -25.03 -19.90 -1.26
C TRP A 15 -24.15 -21.00 -1.86
N GLU A 16 -22.88 -20.71 -2.17
CA GLU A 16 -21.95 -21.70 -2.72
C GLU A 16 -21.55 -22.73 -1.64
N GLY A 17 -21.28 -22.27 -0.42
CA GLY A 17 -21.05 -23.13 0.73
C GLY A 17 -22.28 -23.98 1.08
N LEU A 18 -23.49 -23.43 0.95
CA LEU A 18 -24.72 -24.21 1.10
C LEU A 18 -24.82 -25.34 0.06
N VAL A 19 -24.49 -25.06 -1.20
CA VAL A 19 -24.47 -26.07 -2.28
C VAL A 19 -23.44 -27.16 -1.98
N ARG A 20 -22.26 -26.80 -1.49
CA ARG A 20 -21.22 -27.77 -1.10
C ARG A 20 -21.72 -28.69 0.01
N PHE A 21 -22.25 -28.14 1.10
CA PHE A 21 -22.79 -28.95 2.20
C PHE A 21 -23.95 -29.84 1.76
N ALA A 22 -24.84 -29.34 0.89
CA ALA A 22 -25.92 -30.15 0.34
C ALA A 22 -25.38 -31.36 -0.44
N ARG A 23 -24.39 -31.18 -1.33
CA ARG A 23 -23.79 -32.27 -2.11
C ARG A 23 -23.12 -33.35 -1.26
N GLU A 24 -22.54 -32.96 -0.14
CA GLU A 24 -21.85 -33.87 0.79
C GLU A 24 -22.80 -34.53 1.81
N SER A 25 -24.08 -34.12 1.83
CA SER A 25 -25.06 -34.61 2.79
C SER A 25 -25.94 -35.75 2.27
N ASP A 26 -26.38 -36.60 3.20
CA ASP A 26 -27.37 -37.65 2.96
C ASP A 26 -28.80 -37.22 3.33
N LEU A 27 -29.09 -35.91 3.34
CA LEU A 27 -30.43 -35.41 3.68
C LEU A 27 -31.46 -35.83 2.63
N LYS A 28 -32.66 -36.20 3.10
CA LYS A 28 -33.78 -36.59 2.24
C LYS A 28 -34.16 -35.50 1.23
N ASP A 29 -34.11 -34.23 1.63
CA ASP A 29 -34.46 -33.08 0.79
C ASP A 29 -33.25 -32.47 0.06
N ARG A 30 -32.13 -33.19 -0.05
CA ARG A 30 -30.90 -32.70 -0.71
C ARG A 30 -31.16 -32.07 -2.07
N ASP A 31 -31.85 -32.80 -2.94
CA ASP A 31 -32.07 -32.35 -4.33
C ASP A 31 -32.94 -31.09 -4.36
N ARG A 32 -33.85 -30.93 -3.39
CA ARG A 32 -34.68 -29.75 -3.24
C ARG A 32 -33.90 -28.54 -2.71
N ILE A 33 -32.95 -28.76 -1.79
CA ILE A 33 -32.02 -27.72 -1.32
C ILE A 33 -31.17 -27.22 -2.49
N LEU A 34 -30.62 -28.13 -3.29
CA LEU A 34 -29.84 -27.79 -4.47
C LEU A 34 -30.68 -27.00 -5.48
N GLU A 35 -31.91 -27.43 -5.75
CA GLU A 35 -32.81 -26.70 -6.64
C GLU A 35 -33.04 -25.26 -6.15
N ILE A 36 -33.38 -25.07 -4.88
CA ILE A 36 -33.62 -23.73 -4.29
C ILE A 36 -32.36 -22.86 -4.38
N ALA A 37 -31.18 -23.42 -4.10
CA ALA A 37 -29.92 -22.67 -4.13
C ALA A 37 -29.59 -22.14 -5.53
N HIS A 38 -29.90 -22.89 -6.60
CA HIS A 38 -29.64 -22.50 -7.98
C HIS A 38 -30.71 -21.61 -8.61
N GLN A 39 -31.83 -21.35 -7.93
CA GLN A 39 -32.86 -20.43 -8.45
C GLN A 39 -32.31 -19.00 -8.57
N ASP A 40 -32.63 -18.30 -9.66
CA ASP A 40 -32.28 -16.89 -9.83
C ASP A 40 -33.38 -15.99 -9.24
N ILE A 41 -33.47 -16.00 -7.90
CA ILE A 41 -34.42 -15.20 -7.12
C ILE A 41 -33.72 -14.56 -5.92
N HIS A 42 -34.33 -13.52 -5.35
CA HIS A 42 -33.81 -12.81 -4.19
C HIS A 42 -33.48 -13.78 -3.03
N PRO A 43 -32.34 -13.59 -2.31
CA PRO A 43 -31.92 -14.48 -1.22
C PRO A 43 -33.00 -14.75 -0.16
N ASP A 44 -33.71 -13.70 0.29
CA ASP A 44 -34.83 -13.84 1.22
C ASP A 44 -35.91 -14.82 0.73
N ASN A 45 -36.19 -14.86 -0.57
CA ASN A 45 -37.17 -15.77 -1.14
C ASN A 45 -36.65 -17.22 -1.16
N LYS A 46 -35.35 -17.43 -1.38
CA LYS A 46 -34.72 -18.75 -1.24
C LYS A 46 -34.81 -19.24 0.21
N GLU A 47 -34.53 -18.36 1.18
CA GLU A 47 -34.63 -18.70 2.59
C GLU A 47 -36.08 -19.09 2.99
N GLN A 48 -37.08 -18.37 2.47
CA GLN A 48 -38.49 -18.73 2.65
C GLN A 48 -38.84 -20.10 2.07
N LEU A 49 -38.26 -20.48 0.92
CA LEU A 49 -38.46 -21.81 0.34
C LEU A 49 -37.79 -22.90 1.19
N LEU A 50 -36.59 -22.64 1.72
CA LEU A 50 -35.91 -23.56 2.63
C LEU A 50 -36.72 -23.78 3.91
N LYS A 51 -37.30 -22.73 4.50
CA LYS A 51 -38.17 -22.82 5.69
C LYS A 51 -39.33 -23.81 5.53
N ARG A 52 -39.83 -24.00 4.30
CA ARG A 52 -40.93 -24.94 4.00
C ARG A 52 -40.51 -26.42 4.07
N LEU A 53 -39.22 -26.73 4.16
CA LEU A 53 -38.69 -28.09 4.30
C LEU A 53 -38.75 -28.62 5.74
N GLY A 54 -39.25 -27.83 6.70
CA GLY A 54 -39.55 -28.30 8.06
C GLY A 54 -38.32 -28.80 8.80
N GLU A 55 -38.28 -30.10 9.12
CA GLU A 55 -37.19 -30.73 9.88
C GLU A 55 -35.81 -30.56 9.21
N THR A 56 -35.76 -30.62 7.88
CA THR A 56 -34.53 -30.38 7.12
C THR A 56 -34.03 -28.94 7.31
N TYR A 57 -34.92 -27.95 7.35
CA TYR A 57 -34.53 -26.57 7.64
C TYR A 57 -34.01 -26.38 9.06
N LEU A 58 -34.61 -27.07 10.04
CA LEU A 58 -34.13 -27.05 11.42
C LEU A 58 -32.70 -27.60 11.51
N TYR A 59 -32.42 -28.71 10.81
CA TYR A 59 -31.09 -29.29 10.73
C TYR A 59 -30.07 -28.32 10.09
N ILE A 60 -30.38 -27.77 8.92
CA ILE A 60 -29.53 -26.78 8.23
C ILE A 60 -29.26 -25.57 9.13
N SER A 61 -30.29 -25.08 9.81
CA SER A 61 -30.18 -23.91 10.70
C SER A 61 -29.27 -24.16 11.89
N GLN A 62 -29.26 -25.38 12.43
CA GLN A 62 -28.46 -25.73 13.61
C GLN A 62 -27.02 -26.13 13.24
N HIS A 63 -26.81 -26.74 12.09
CA HIS A 63 -25.54 -27.39 11.75
C HIS A 63 -24.77 -26.72 10.62
N TRP A 64 -25.44 -26.07 9.67
CA TRP A 64 -24.80 -25.52 8.47
C TRP A 64 -24.68 -24.00 8.51
N PHE A 65 -25.78 -23.29 8.80
CA PHE A 65 -25.75 -21.82 8.84
C PHE A 65 -24.70 -21.22 9.79
N PRO A 66 -24.41 -21.81 10.97
CA PRO A 66 -23.31 -21.31 11.80
C PRO A 66 -21.94 -21.36 11.11
N ALA A 67 -21.70 -22.40 10.30
CA ALA A 67 -20.44 -22.57 9.56
C ALA A 67 -20.38 -21.72 8.28
N LEU A 68 -21.54 -21.37 7.70
CA LEU A 68 -21.65 -20.51 6.51
C LEU A 68 -21.64 -19.01 6.84
N ARG A 69 -21.69 -18.62 8.12
CA ARG A 69 -21.52 -17.23 8.53
C ARG A 69 -20.06 -16.85 8.42
N HIS A 70 -19.70 -16.08 7.41
CA HIS A 70 -18.41 -15.40 7.32
C HIS A 70 -18.67 -13.89 7.31
N SER A 71 -18.00 -13.19 8.22
CA SER A 71 -17.98 -11.72 8.21
C SER A 71 -16.65 -11.31 7.62
N ASP A 72 -16.62 -11.15 6.31
CA ASP A 72 -15.46 -10.62 5.62
C ASP A 72 -15.44 -9.10 5.83
N TYR A 73 -14.41 -8.61 6.52
CA TYR A 73 -14.18 -7.18 6.73
C TYR A 73 -12.94 -6.77 5.94
N GLU A 74 -13.11 -5.88 4.97
CA GLU A 74 -12.02 -5.20 4.29
C GLU A 74 -11.96 -3.75 4.78
N ILE A 75 -10.85 -3.38 5.43
CA ILE A 75 -10.65 -2.03 5.95
C ILE A 75 -9.71 -1.29 5.01
N GLU A 76 -10.27 -0.46 4.14
CA GLU A 76 -9.51 0.53 3.40
C GLU A 76 -9.37 1.80 4.25
N TYR A 77 -8.14 2.18 4.61
CA TYR A 77 -7.85 3.45 5.28
C TYR A 77 -6.79 4.24 4.50
N VAL A 78 -7.03 5.53 4.34
CA VAL A 78 -6.05 6.47 3.77
C VAL A 78 -5.30 7.12 4.94
N LEU A 79 -4.00 6.86 5.07
CA LEU A 79 -3.18 7.58 6.03
C LEU A 79 -3.00 9.03 5.56
N PRO A 80 -3.24 10.03 6.41
CA PRO A 80 -2.90 11.41 6.06
C PRO A 80 -1.39 11.56 5.95
N ASN A 81 -0.94 12.28 4.92
CA ASN A 81 0.48 12.62 4.76
C ASN A 81 1.00 13.36 6.00
N PHE A 82 2.26 13.13 6.34
CA PHE A 82 2.94 13.86 7.39
C PHE A 82 3.06 15.34 6.99
N THR A 83 2.78 16.24 7.94
CA THR A 83 3.16 17.65 7.77
C THR A 83 4.69 17.76 7.71
N PRO A 84 5.27 18.80 7.08
CA PRO A 84 6.72 18.95 7.01
C PRO A 84 7.42 18.91 8.38
N ALA A 85 6.78 19.44 9.43
CA ALA A 85 7.31 19.38 10.79
C ALA A 85 7.28 17.96 11.38
N GLN A 86 6.21 17.20 11.14
CA GLN A 86 6.13 15.80 11.58
C GLN A 86 7.09 14.91 10.78
N ALA A 87 7.18 15.12 9.47
CA ALA A 87 8.12 14.42 8.59
C ALA A 87 9.57 14.67 9.02
N ARG A 88 9.92 15.88 9.45
CA ARG A 88 11.25 16.19 10.01
C ARG A 88 11.57 15.39 11.27
N ILE A 89 10.60 15.19 12.16
CA ILE A 89 10.76 14.35 13.34
C ILE A 89 10.87 12.87 12.93
N MET A 90 9.97 12.41 12.07
CA MET A 90 9.91 11.02 11.60
C MET A 90 11.16 10.62 10.81
N ALA A 91 11.78 11.54 10.07
CA ALA A 91 13.02 11.29 9.32
C ALA A 91 14.18 10.84 10.23
N LYS A 92 14.17 11.24 11.50
CA LYS A 92 15.15 10.81 12.52
C LYS A 92 14.76 9.51 13.22
N GLN A 93 13.47 9.19 13.27
CA GLN A 93 12.94 8.03 14.00
C GLN A 93 12.87 6.80 13.10
N ASP A 94 12.10 6.90 12.02
CA ASP A 94 11.95 5.85 11.02
C ASP A 94 11.68 6.50 9.64
N PRO A 95 12.74 6.84 8.89
CA PRO A 95 12.58 7.45 7.58
C PRO A 95 11.86 6.53 6.57
N SER A 96 11.79 5.20 6.80
CA SER A 96 11.09 4.30 5.88
C SER A 96 9.56 4.53 5.83
N GLN A 97 9.01 5.25 6.82
CA GLN A 97 7.59 5.64 6.87
C GLN A 97 7.28 6.85 5.99
N LEU A 98 8.29 7.55 5.48
CA LEU A 98 8.11 8.78 4.73
C LEU A 98 8.24 8.51 3.23
N SER A 99 7.36 9.13 2.47
CA SER A 99 7.58 9.30 1.03
C SER A 99 8.76 10.23 0.76
N LEU A 100 9.35 10.10 -0.42
CA LEU A 100 10.45 10.97 -0.86
C LEU A 100 10.06 12.47 -0.83
N PHE A 101 8.81 12.77 -1.21
CA PHE A 101 8.26 14.12 -1.18
C PHE A 101 8.19 14.70 0.24
N GLU A 102 7.74 13.89 1.21
CA GLU A 102 7.67 14.32 2.62
C GLU A 102 9.06 14.57 3.21
N MET A 103 10.05 13.75 2.85
CA MET A 103 11.44 13.98 3.24
C MET A 103 11.98 15.31 2.69
N TYR A 104 11.71 15.63 1.42
CA TYR A 104 12.17 16.90 0.86
C TYR A 104 11.47 18.11 1.46
N ASN A 105 10.16 18.02 1.73
CA ASN A 105 9.46 19.09 2.43
C ASN A 105 9.98 19.26 3.87
N ALA A 106 10.32 18.16 4.56
CA ALA A 106 10.98 18.22 5.86
C ALA A 106 12.35 18.91 5.77
N ALA A 107 13.14 18.58 4.75
CA ALA A 107 14.45 19.19 4.51
C ALA A 107 14.36 20.70 4.24
N GLN A 108 13.29 21.18 3.59
CA GLN A 108 13.06 22.63 3.37
C GLN A 108 12.87 23.43 4.67
N LEU A 109 12.52 22.78 5.78
CA LEU A 109 12.47 23.43 7.10
C LEU A 109 13.86 23.58 7.76
N CYS A 110 14.89 23.01 7.14
CA CYS A 110 16.27 23.06 7.62
C CYS A 110 17.08 24.04 6.77
N GLU A 111 18.12 24.63 7.35
CA GLU A 111 19.07 25.42 6.56
C GLU A 111 19.82 24.48 5.59
N LYS A 112 19.88 24.86 4.31
CA LYS A 112 20.56 24.05 3.29
C LYS A 112 22.01 23.81 3.70
N GLY A 113 22.45 22.55 3.70
CA GLY A 113 23.80 22.14 4.07
C GLY A 113 24.04 21.99 5.57
N SER A 114 23.06 22.30 6.43
CA SER A 114 23.13 21.96 7.85
C SER A 114 23.22 20.44 8.07
N ALA A 115 23.72 20.03 9.25
CA ALA A 115 23.82 18.61 9.60
C ALA A 115 22.47 17.90 9.46
N GLU A 116 21.39 18.52 9.94
CA GLU A 116 20.05 17.95 9.87
C GLU A 116 19.50 17.88 8.44
N TYR A 117 19.73 18.91 7.62
CA TYR A 117 19.39 18.86 6.19
C TYR A 117 20.07 17.66 5.52
N ASN A 118 21.37 17.51 5.75
CA ASN A 118 22.16 16.43 5.17
C ASN A 118 21.69 15.05 5.65
N GLU A 119 21.39 14.89 6.94
CA GLU A 119 20.85 13.63 7.50
C GLU A 119 19.55 13.21 6.80
N ILE A 120 18.64 14.16 6.55
CA ILE A 120 17.37 13.89 5.85
C ILE A 120 17.63 13.51 4.39
N MET A 121 18.51 14.23 3.70
CA MET A 121 18.85 13.94 2.30
C MET A 121 19.58 12.59 2.13
N GLU A 122 20.44 12.22 3.07
CA GLU A 122 21.07 10.90 3.14
C GLU A 122 20.07 9.79 3.43
N ALA A 123 19.10 10.05 4.32
CA ALA A 123 18.01 9.13 4.57
C ALA A 123 17.17 8.89 3.31
N ALA A 124 16.91 9.95 2.53
CA ALA A 124 16.15 9.86 1.29
C ALA A 124 16.79 8.91 0.27
N VAL A 125 18.09 9.03 -0.01
CA VAL A 125 18.77 8.12 -0.94
C VAL A 125 18.95 6.72 -0.37
N ARG A 126 19.00 6.56 0.96
CA ARG A 126 19.05 5.24 1.61
C ARG A 126 17.73 4.49 1.53
N VAL A 127 16.61 5.19 1.71
CA VAL A 127 15.25 4.60 1.64
C VAL A 127 14.80 4.42 0.20
N PHE A 128 15.19 5.33 -0.70
CA PHE A 128 14.83 5.30 -2.12
C PHE A 128 16.07 5.15 -3.02
N PRO A 129 16.82 4.02 -2.91
CA PRO A 129 18.12 3.86 -3.56
C PRO A 129 18.07 3.83 -5.09
N ASP A 130 16.90 3.58 -5.68
CA ASP A 130 16.70 3.50 -7.13
C ASP A 130 15.89 4.69 -7.68
N SER A 131 15.53 5.65 -6.83
CA SER A 131 14.91 6.89 -7.29
C SER A 131 15.94 7.75 -8.04
N PRO A 132 15.69 8.12 -9.31
CA PRO A 132 16.59 9.00 -10.06
C PRO A 132 16.77 10.37 -9.39
N GLU A 133 15.71 10.91 -8.78
CA GLU A 133 15.74 12.21 -8.11
C GLU A 133 16.58 12.18 -6.83
N ALA A 134 16.33 11.22 -5.92
CA ALA A 134 17.16 10.99 -4.74
C ALA A 134 18.65 10.83 -5.07
N ASN A 135 18.97 10.07 -6.12
CA ASN A 135 20.35 9.90 -6.57
C ASN A 135 20.95 11.18 -7.16
N LEU A 136 20.18 11.98 -7.92
CA LEU A 136 20.64 13.28 -8.41
C LEU A 136 20.97 14.24 -7.26
N ASN A 137 20.10 14.32 -6.26
CA ASN A 137 20.29 15.17 -5.09
C ASN A 137 21.46 14.69 -4.21
N ALA A 138 21.60 13.37 -4.02
CA ALA A 138 22.76 12.80 -3.32
C ALA A 138 24.07 13.09 -4.06
N ALA A 139 24.08 13.02 -5.40
CA ALA A 139 25.25 13.40 -6.17
C ALA A 139 25.62 14.89 -5.99
N ALA A 140 24.64 15.78 -5.97
CA ALA A 140 24.86 17.20 -5.70
C ALA A 140 25.44 17.44 -4.29
N MET A 141 24.92 16.74 -3.28
CA MET A 141 25.40 16.82 -1.90
C MET A 141 26.84 16.31 -1.78
N GLU A 142 27.19 15.18 -2.40
CA GLU A 142 28.57 14.66 -2.40
C GLU A 142 29.53 15.57 -3.18
N LEU A 143 29.07 16.24 -4.24
CA LEU A 143 29.83 17.28 -4.93
C LEU A 143 30.11 18.49 -4.04
N GLU A 144 29.13 18.94 -3.26
CA GLU A 144 29.32 20.03 -2.28
C GLU A 144 30.33 19.63 -1.18
N ARG A 145 30.43 18.33 -0.86
CA ARG A 145 31.42 17.77 0.08
C ARG A 145 32.79 17.47 -0.54
N GLY A 146 32.95 17.63 -1.85
CA GLY A 146 34.18 17.30 -2.58
C GLY A 146 34.41 15.80 -2.82
N ASN A 147 33.42 14.95 -2.54
CA ASN A 147 33.51 13.50 -2.73
C ASN A 147 33.10 13.11 -4.15
N LEU A 148 34.02 13.32 -5.10
CA LEU A 148 33.76 13.11 -6.53
C LEU A 148 33.40 11.65 -6.86
N GLU A 149 34.04 10.69 -6.20
CA GLU A 149 33.79 9.26 -6.41
C GLU A 149 32.36 8.85 -6.00
N ALA A 150 31.90 9.30 -4.83
CA ALA A 150 30.52 9.04 -4.40
C ALA A 150 29.51 9.76 -5.30
N ALA A 151 29.79 11.01 -5.70
CA ALA A 151 28.94 11.75 -6.63
C ALA A 151 28.76 11.01 -7.96
N LYS A 152 29.83 10.48 -8.55
CA LYS A 152 29.78 9.64 -9.76
C LYS A 152 28.93 8.40 -9.56
N LYS A 153 29.06 7.72 -8.40
CA LYS A 153 28.29 6.52 -8.10
C LYS A 153 26.79 6.81 -8.10
N TYR A 154 26.37 7.91 -7.49
CA TYR A 154 24.97 8.31 -7.48
C TYR A 154 24.48 8.75 -8.87
N LEU A 155 25.28 9.48 -9.66
CA LEU A 155 24.89 9.88 -11.02
C LEU A 155 24.63 8.70 -11.96
N LYS A 156 25.26 7.53 -11.75
CA LYS A 156 24.95 6.30 -12.51
C LYS A 156 23.50 5.85 -12.37
N LYS A 157 22.84 6.23 -11.28
CA LYS A 157 21.43 5.93 -10.99
C LYS A 157 20.50 7.13 -11.19
N ALA A 158 21.05 8.29 -11.54
CA ALA A 158 20.26 9.47 -11.86
C ALA A 158 19.80 9.44 -13.32
N ASP A 159 18.80 10.25 -13.64
CA ASP A 159 18.37 10.46 -15.02
C ASP A 159 19.31 11.44 -15.74
N MET A 160 20.17 10.90 -16.59
CA MET A 160 21.15 11.68 -17.37
C MET A 160 20.52 12.53 -18.48
N SER A 161 19.21 12.40 -18.75
CA SER A 161 18.49 13.34 -19.60
C SER A 161 18.27 14.70 -18.91
N SER A 162 18.34 14.74 -17.58
CA SER A 162 18.19 15.97 -16.79
C SER A 162 19.37 16.93 -16.99
N PRO A 163 19.12 18.23 -17.27
CA PRO A 163 20.17 19.25 -17.33
C PRO A 163 21.00 19.34 -16.04
N ALA A 164 20.39 19.08 -14.88
CA ALA A 164 21.07 19.09 -13.59
C ALA A 164 22.06 17.92 -13.47
N ALA A 165 21.67 16.71 -13.90
CA ALA A 165 22.56 15.55 -13.90
C ALA A 165 23.76 15.77 -14.84
N GLN A 166 23.52 16.32 -16.02
CA GLN A 166 24.59 16.66 -16.98
C GLN A 166 25.52 17.74 -16.44
N SER A 167 24.97 18.75 -15.76
CA SER A 167 25.75 19.83 -15.15
C SER A 167 26.63 19.30 -14.01
N ASN A 168 26.09 18.44 -13.15
CA ASN A 168 26.85 17.78 -12.09
C ASN A 168 27.97 16.92 -12.67
N MET A 169 27.71 16.14 -13.73
CA MET A 169 28.73 15.33 -14.38
C MET A 169 29.85 16.17 -15.00
N LYS A 170 29.51 17.27 -15.69
CA LYS A 170 30.51 18.21 -16.23
C LYS A 170 31.38 18.81 -15.11
N ARG A 171 30.76 19.20 -13.99
CA ARG A 171 31.47 19.73 -12.82
C ARG A 171 32.45 18.72 -12.25
N ILE A 172 32.07 17.43 -12.18
CA ILE A 172 32.97 16.35 -11.76
C ILE A 172 34.20 16.29 -12.68
N THR A 173 34.00 16.22 -14.01
CA THR A 173 35.12 16.14 -14.97
C THR A 173 36.10 17.29 -14.81
N LEU A 174 35.61 18.52 -14.67
CA LEU A 174 36.46 19.70 -14.49
C LEU A 174 37.29 19.63 -13.20
N LEU A 175 36.67 19.25 -12.08
CA LEU A 175 37.36 19.14 -10.80
C LEU A 175 38.43 18.04 -10.78
N GLU A 176 38.28 16.99 -11.59
CA GLU A 176 39.29 15.94 -11.74
C GLU A 176 40.47 16.34 -12.61
N GLU A 177 40.26 17.22 -13.59
CA GLU A 177 41.33 17.78 -14.41
C GLU A 177 42.20 18.74 -13.60
N GLU A 178 41.61 19.49 -12.68
CA GLU A 178 42.34 20.40 -11.76
C GLU A 178 43.20 19.67 -10.72
N GLN A 179 42.93 18.39 -10.46
CA GLN A 179 43.68 17.56 -9.51
C GLN A 179 44.87 16.80 -10.13
N LYS A 180 45.08 16.93 -11.44
CA LYS A 180 46.20 16.33 -12.18
C LYS A 180 47.37 17.29 -12.36
#